data_AF-A0A6B3DUU7-F1
#
_entry.id   AF-A0A6B3DUU7-F1
#
_cell.length_a   1.000
_cell.length_b   1.000
_cell.length_c   1.000
_cell.angle_alpha   90.00
_cell.angle_beta   90.00
_cell.angle_gamma   90.00
#
_symmetry.space_group_name_H-M   'P 1'
#
loop_
_entity.id
_entity.type
_entity.pdbx_description
1 polymer ?
#
loop_
_entity_poly.entity_id
_entity_poly.type
_entity_poly.pdbx_seq_one_letter_code
_entity_poly.pdbx_strand_id
1 'polypeptide(L)'
;MRPPVSAPRSAAPWAAVALLAVLLLLVIVRLPWAGDLGMHAATIERLRHSLVRPRDPLVDADAPSPYYSPWMLVLGCLARATGLSVFVVLRLAALAGLVLLATGVRRYVRTLSTHPAAPALAVLSLVLLWGTVLINWSGFLSLNSLALTVSYPSVVALGLAFHHWAWLTRSLRAPAGWDVWLGLGALWAVILLCHQFTGVVATLGALAAVLAARPPRAQWPRLAASAALGLLVLWLWPYYDFFALFTAGGDLEEVHRALYDHFPGRYWLVLLGVAALAARWRRDRRDPLVLFFALGALVCAAGFACGHYSWGRALPAALIPA
;
A
#
# COMPACT_ATOMS: atom_id res chain seq x y z
N MET A 1 43.87 25.31 -6.76
CA MET A 1 42.78 24.39 -6.35
C MET A 1 41.52 24.75 -7.12
N ARG A 2 41.08 23.94 -8.09
CA ARG A 2 39.76 24.10 -8.70
C ARG A 2 38.70 23.58 -7.71
N PRO A 3 37.58 24.28 -7.50
CA PRO A 3 36.49 23.73 -6.70
C PRO A 3 35.98 22.44 -7.38
N PRO A 4 35.53 21.43 -6.62
CA PRO A 4 34.95 20.23 -7.21
C PRO A 4 33.72 20.64 -8.02
N VAL A 5 33.77 20.36 -9.32
CA VAL A 5 32.60 20.47 -10.20
C VAL A 5 31.55 19.53 -9.62
N SER A 6 30.49 20.09 -9.05
CA SER A 6 29.34 19.31 -8.62
C SER A 6 28.82 18.55 -9.82
N ALA A 7 28.94 17.22 -9.81
CA ALA A 7 28.35 16.38 -10.83
C ALA A 7 26.87 16.80 -10.99
N PRO A 8 26.39 17.07 -12.22
CA PRO A 8 25.01 17.47 -12.41
C PRO A 8 24.12 16.42 -11.77
N ARG A 9 23.26 16.83 -10.83
CA ARG A 9 22.19 15.96 -10.30
C ARG A 9 21.50 15.39 -11.53
N SER A 10 21.51 14.06 -11.71
CA SER A 10 20.96 13.47 -12.93
C SER A 10 19.47 13.85 -13.02
N ALA A 11 19.17 14.77 -13.94
CA ALA A 11 17.83 15.30 -14.12
C ALA A 11 16.91 14.27 -14.79
N ALA A 12 17.48 13.33 -15.55
CA ALA A 12 16.75 12.37 -16.36
C ALA A 12 15.77 11.48 -15.56
N PRO A 13 16.14 10.85 -14.43
CA PRO A 13 15.17 10.06 -13.64
C PRO A 13 14.00 10.90 -13.12
N TRP A 14 14.25 12.14 -12.73
CA TRP A 14 13.20 13.04 -12.25
C TRP A 14 12.30 13.54 -13.38
N ALA A 15 12.86 13.79 -14.57
CA ALA A 15 12.09 14.10 -15.77
C ALA A 15 11.17 12.94 -16.16
N ALA A 16 11.65 11.69 -16.09
CA ALA A 16 10.84 10.50 -16.34
C ALA A 16 9.72 10.34 -15.30
N VAL A 17 9.99 10.59 -14.02
CA VAL A 17 8.96 10.61 -12.97
C VAL A 17 7.92 11.71 -13.21
N ALA A 18 8.36 12.90 -13.64
CA ALA A 18 7.44 13.99 -13.97
C ALA A 18 6.54 13.64 -15.15
N LEU A 19 7.09 13.03 -16.20
CA LEU A 19 6.31 12.53 -17.33
C LEU A 19 5.29 11.48 -16.88
N LEU A 20 5.71 10.49 -16.08
CA LEU A 20 4.82 9.49 -15.51
C LEU A 20 3.69 10.14 -14.69
N ALA A 21 3.99 11.16 -13.89
CA ALA A 21 2.99 11.89 -13.13
C ALA A 21 1.99 12.59 -14.06
N VAL A 22 2.45 13.25 -15.13
CA VAL A 22 1.57 13.86 -16.15
C VAL A 22 0.65 12.82 -16.78
N LEU A 23 1.17 11.64 -17.15
CA LEU A 23 0.36 10.56 -17.71
C LEU A 23 -0.70 10.09 -16.72
N LEU A 24 -0.35 9.91 -15.44
CA LEU A 24 -1.31 9.54 -14.40
C LEU A 24 -2.35 10.65 -14.13
N LEU A 25 -1.98 11.93 -14.25
CA LEU A 25 -2.94 13.04 -14.16
C LEU A 25 -3.96 12.99 -15.30
N LEU A 26 -3.54 12.66 -16.52
CA LEU A 26 -4.47 12.47 -17.65
C LEU A 26 -5.41 11.28 -17.39
N VAL A 27 -4.90 10.20 -16.80
CA VAL A 27 -5.72 9.06 -16.36
C VAL A 27 -6.74 9.48 -15.31
N ILE A 28 -6.37 10.32 -14.33
CA ILE A 28 -7.29 10.84 -13.32
C ILE A 28 -8.39 11.68 -13.96
N VAL A 29 -8.06 12.56 -14.91
CA VAL A 29 -9.07 13.36 -15.62
C VAL A 29 -10.10 12.44 -16.30
N ARG A 30 -9.62 11.41 -17.00
CA ARG A 30 -10.47 10.39 -17.63
C ARG A 30 -11.26 9.56 -16.63
N LEU A 31 -10.65 9.20 -15.50
CA LEU A 31 -11.17 8.30 -14.46
C LEU A 31 -11.74 7.00 -15.09
N PRO A 32 -10.87 6.08 -15.54
CA PRO A 32 -11.32 4.90 -16.29
C PRO A 32 -12.28 4.03 -15.46
N TRP A 33 -13.38 3.60 -16.09
CA TRP A 33 -14.32 2.66 -15.49
C TRP A 33 -13.74 1.25 -15.53
N ALA A 34 -13.24 0.78 -14.40
CA ALA A 34 -12.70 -0.57 -14.22
C ALA A 34 -13.17 -1.14 -12.89
N GLY A 35 -13.17 -2.47 -12.75
CA GLY A 35 -13.43 -3.21 -11.50
C GLY A 35 -14.45 -2.56 -10.55
N ASP A 36 -14.01 -2.31 -9.32
CA ASP A 36 -14.84 -1.81 -8.22
C ASP A 36 -15.11 -0.29 -8.22
N LEU A 37 -14.87 0.43 -9.32
CA LEU A 37 -15.06 1.90 -9.33
C LEU A 37 -16.51 2.28 -8.97
N GLY A 38 -17.48 1.54 -9.52
CA GLY A 38 -18.89 1.72 -9.21
C GLY A 38 -19.21 1.47 -7.73
N MET A 39 -18.56 0.46 -7.12
CA MET A 39 -18.70 0.17 -5.69
C MET A 39 -18.16 1.29 -4.81
N HIS A 40 -17.00 1.84 -5.16
CA HIS A 40 -16.45 3.00 -4.45
C HIS A 40 -17.33 4.24 -4.60
N ALA A 41 -17.89 4.46 -5.80
CA ALA A 41 -18.83 5.55 -6.03
C ALA A 41 -20.10 5.41 -5.19
N ALA A 42 -20.72 4.23 -5.20
CA ALA A 42 -21.91 3.92 -4.39
C ALA A 42 -21.64 4.09 -2.89
N THR A 43 -20.47 3.65 -2.42
CA THR A 43 -20.05 3.82 -1.02
C THR A 43 -20.00 5.28 -0.60
N ILE A 44 -19.37 6.14 -1.42
CA ILE A 44 -19.28 7.59 -1.15
C ILE A 44 -20.67 8.22 -1.19
N GLU A 45 -21.52 7.87 -2.17
CA GLU A 45 -22.87 8.40 -2.25
C GLU A 45 -23.72 8.02 -1.03
N ARG A 46 -23.60 6.79 -0.53
CA ARG A 46 -24.31 6.40 0.70
C ARG A 46 -23.84 7.18 1.92
N LEU A 47 -22.53 7.31 2.08
CA LEU A 47 -21.93 8.07 3.19
C LEU A 47 -22.26 9.57 3.12
N ARG A 48 -22.44 10.11 1.92
CA ARG A 48 -22.90 11.48 1.72
C ARG A 48 -24.26 11.72 2.38
N HIS A 49 -25.15 10.73 2.35
CA HIS A 49 -26.51 10.82 2.91
C HIS A 49 -26.60 10.34 4.37
N SER A 50 -25.87 9.28 4.74
CA SER A 50 -25.88 8.71 6.09
C SER A 50 -24.50 8.24 6.50
N LEU A 51 -23.91 8.89 7.52
CA LEU A 51 -22.62 8.47 8.10
C LEU A 51 -22.80 7.40 9.18
N VAL A 52 -23.88 7.44 9.96
CA VAL A 52 -24.00 6.59 11.17
C VAL A 52 -24.52 5.19 10.84
N ARG A 53 -25.48 5.09 9.92
CA ARG A 53 -26.07 3.82 9.47
C ARG A 53 -26.24 3.84 7.95
N PRO A 54 -25.14 3.78 7.18
CA PRO A 54 -25.25 3.58 5.74
C PRO A 54 -25.66 2.12 5.45
N ARG A 55 -26.60 1.92 4.53
CA ARG A 55 -27.00 0.60 4.01
C ARG A 55 -25.92 0.04 3.09
N ASP A 56 -25.83 -1.27 2.89
CA ASP A 56 -24.81 -1.87 2.04
C ASP A 56 -24.73 -1.22 0.62
N PRO A 57 -23.53 -0.84 0.13
CA PRO A 57 -23.36 -0.15 -1.14
C PRO A 57 -23.68 -0.99 -2.37
N LEU A 58 -23.63 -2.33 -2.28
CA LEU A 58 -23.90 -3.24 -3.40
C LEU A 58 -25.39 -3.55 -3.53
N VAL A 59 -26.05 -3.91 -2.42
CA VAL A 59 -27.41 -4.48 -2.45
C VAL A 59 -28.49 -3.64 -1.77
N ASP A 60 -28.15 -2.49 -1.19
CA ASP A 60 -29.11 -1.64 -0.45
C ASP A 60 -29.78 -2.34 0.75
N ALA A 61 -29.11 -3.32 1.35
CA ALA A 61 -29.59 -4.02 2.54
C ALA A 61 -29.14 -3.30 3.81
N ASP A 62 -29.88 -3.49 4.91
CA ASP A 62 -29.39 -3.13 6.24
C ASP A 62 -28.39 -4.20 6.71
N ALA A 63 -27.19 -4.15 6.13
CA ALA A 63 -26.12 -5.13 6.33
C ALA A 63 -24.76 -4.42 6.42
N PRO A 64 -23.81 -4.94 7.23
CA PRO A 64 -22.44 -4.43 7.28
C PRO A 64 -21.74 -4.53 5.93
N SER A 65 -20.80 -3.62 5.66
CA SER A 65 -20.01 -3.65 4.42
C SER A 65 -18.55 -3.29 4.65
N PRO A 66 -17.59 -4.12 4.17
CA PRO A 66 -16.16 -3.84 4.30
C PRO A 66 -15.69 -2.64 3.47
N TYR A 67 -16.55 -2.09 2.61
CA TYR A 67 -16.26 -0.88 1.84
C TYR A 67 -16.28 0.40 2.68
N TYR A 68 -16.92 0.38 3.87
CA TYR A 68 -16.91 1.50 4.79
C TYR A 68 -15.61 1.59 5.58
N SER A 69 -14.63 2.28 5.00
CA SER A 69 -13.32 2.52 5.58
C SER A 69 -13.13 3.97 6.05
N PRO A 70 -12.12 4.27 6.90
CA PRO A 70 -11.81 5.64 7.30
C PRO A 70 -11.62 6.59 6.11
N TRP A 71 -10.99 6.12 5.03
CA TRP A 71 -10.82 6.91 3.82
C TRP A 71 -12.14 7.21 3.13
N MET A 72 -13.04 6.23 3.01
CA MET A 72 -14.35 6.46 2.41
C MET A 72 -15.20 7.41 3.25
N LEU A 73 -15.08 7.39 4.58
CA LEU A 73 -15.74 8.39 5.44
C LEU A 73 -15.27 9.81 5.15
N VAL A 74 -13.96 10.02 5.00
CA VAL A 74 -13.42 11.33 4.62
C VAL A 74 -13.99 11.78 3.28
N LEU A 75 -14.06 10.89 2.29
CA LEU A 75 -14.63 11.19 0.97
C LEU A 75 -16.15 11.46 1.01
N GLY A 76 -16.90 10.68 1.79
CA GLY A 76 -18.34 10.88 2.00
C GLY A 76 -18.63 12.22 2.69
N CYS A 77 -17.87 12.57 3.72
CA CYS A 77 -17.94 13.88 4.37
C CYS A 77 -17.59 15.02 3.41
N LEU A 78 -16.56 14.85 2.58
CA LEU A 78 -16.20 15.83 1.56
C LEU A 78 -17.34 16.02 0.54
N ALA A 79 -17.92 14.93 0.04
CA ALA A 79 -19.06 14.96 -0.88
C ALA A 79 -20.27 15.68 -0.23
N ARG A 80 -20.54 15.39 1.04
CA ARG A 80 -21.63 16.01 1.81
C ARG A 80 -21.41 17.51 2.02
N ALA A 81 -20.22 17.91 2.44
CA ALA A 81 -19.93 19.30 2.78
C ALA A 81 -19.83 20.21 1.55
N THR A 82 -19.39 19.68 0.41
CA THR A 82 -19.15 20.46 -0.81
C THR A 82 -20.26 20.36 -1.85
N GLY A 83 -21.10 19.32 -1.77
CA GLY A 83 -22.10 19.01 -2.80
C GLY A 83 -21.50 18.53 -4.13
N LEU A 84 -20.18 18.30 -4.20
CA LEU A 84 -19.51 17.79 -5.40
C LEU A 84 -20.05 16.41 -5.79
N SER A 85 -20.09 16.14 -7.10
CA SER A 85 -20.43 14.81 -7.58
C SER A 85 -19.37 13.79 -7.14
N VAL A 86 -19.80 12.55 -6.93
CA VAL A 86 -18.94 11.46 -6.46
C VAL A 86 -17.73 11.25 -7.37
N PHE A 87 -17.89 11.37 -8.68
CA PHE A 87 -16.78 11.23 -9.62
C PHE A 87 -15.78 12.37 -9.54
N VAL A 88 -16.17 13.58 -9.12
CA VAL A 88 -15.21 14.65 -8.82
C VAL A 88 -14.46 14.31 -7.53
N VAL A 89 -15.17 13.85 -6.50
CA VAL A 89 -14.56 13.40 -5.24
C VAL A 89 -13.55 12.27 -5.47
N LEU A 90 -13.87 11.29 -6.33
CA LEU A 90 -12.94 10.20 -6.70
C LEU A 90 -11.70 10.69 -7.45
N ARG A 91 -11.80 11.76 -8.26
CA ARG A 91 -10.63 12.39 -8.88
C ARG A 91 -9.74 13.08 -7.86
N LEU A 92 -10.35 13.80 -6.91
CA LEU A 92 -9.63 14.40 -5.78
C LEU A 92 -8.96 13.33 -4.92
N ALA A 93 -9.66 12.22 -4.68
CA ALA A 93 -9.12 11.06 -3.97
C ALA A 93 -7.90 10.47 -4.69
N ALA A 94 -7.97 10.34 -6.02
CA ALA A 94 -6.85 9.87 -6.82
C ALA A 94 -5.62 10.80 -6.75
N LEU A 95 -5.84 12.12 -6.82
CA LEU A 95 -4.77 13.11 -6.64
C LEU A 95 -4.14 13.00 -5.26
N ALA A 96 -4.95 12.94 -4.21
CA ALA A 96 -4.47 12.80 -2.83
C ALA A 96 -3.70 11.49 -2.65
N GLY A 97 -4.21 10.38 -3.18
CA GLY A 97 -3.58 9.07 -3.16
C GLY A 97 -2.21 9.07 -3.86
N LEU A 98 -2.10 9.65 -5.06
CA LEU A 98 -0.83 9.75 -5.77
C LEU A 98 0.20 10.62 -5.05
N VAL A 99 -0.22 11.76 -4.50
CA VAL A 99 0.68 12.63 -3.71
C VAL A 99 1.18 11.88 -2.48
N LEU A 100 0.29 11.19 -1.77
CA LEU A 100 0.63 10.42 -0.58
C LEU A 100 1.55 9.23 -0.92
N LEU A 101 1.30 8.55 -2.03
CA LEU A 101 2.15 7.48 -2.53
C LEU A 101 3.56 7.99 -2.88
N ALA A 102 3.65 9.05 -3.69
CA ALA A 102 4.93 9.61 -4.11
C ALA A 102 5.76 10.12 -2.92
N THR A 103 5.12 10.81 -1.96
CA THR A 103 5.78 11.29 -0.74
C THR A 103 6.17 10.14 0.19
N GLY A 104 5.34 9.11 0.30
CA GLY A 104 5.61 7.90 1.07
C GLY A 104 6.82 7.15 0.55
N VAL A 105 6.82 6.82 -0.75
CA VAL A 105 7.96 6.16 -1.42
C VAL A 105 9.23 6.96 -1.21
N ARG A 106 9.18 8.29 -1.43
CA ARG A 106 10.33 9.16 -1.18
C ARG A 106 10.82 9.06 0.25
N ARG A 107 9.94 9.11 1.26
CA ARG A 107 10.33 9.04 2.67
C ARG A 107 10.92 7.68 3.03
N TYR A 108 10.34 6.58 2.55
CA TYR A 108 10.84 5.25 2.84
C TYR A 108 12.18 4.99 2.17
N VAL A 109 12.34 5.32 0.88
CA VAL A 109 13.61 5.15 0.17
C VAL A 109 14.74 5.94 0.84
N ARG A 110 14.44 7.11 1.43
CA ARG A 110 15.42 7.91 2.18
C ARG A 110 15.87 7.28 3.50
N THR A 111 15.17 6.28 4.03
CA THR A 111 15.67 5.49 5.17
C THR A 111 16.67 4.41 4.72
N LEU A 112 16.72 4.11 3.42
CA LEU A 112 17.49 3.03 2.81
C LEU A 112 18.69 3.53 2.00
N SER A 113 18.60 4.73 1.42
CA SER A 113 19.65 5.32 0.58
C SER A 113 19.69 6.85 0.67
N THR A 114 20.91 7.39 0.77
CA THR A 114 21.18 8.82 0.69
C THR A 114 21.33 9.32 -0.75
N HIS A 115 21.44 8.42 -1.74
CA HIS A 115 21.70 8.79 -3.12
C HIS A 115 20.57 9.70 -3.68
N PRO A 116 20.88 10.83 -4.33
CA PRO A 116 19.89 11.82 -4.74
C PRO A 116 18.84 11.24 -5.71
N ALA A 117 19.25 10.34 -6.61
CA ALA A 117 18.37 9.72 -7.60
C ALA A 117 17.56 8.52 -7.07
N ALA A 118 17.86 7.99 -5.87
CA ALA A 118 17.24 6.76 -5.38
C ALA A 118 15.70 6.82 -5.32
N PRO A 119 15.06 7.91 -4.83
CA PRO A 119 13.60 7.99 -4.83
C PRO A 119 12.98 7.94 -6.23
N ALA A 120 13.60 8.63 -7.20
CA ALA A 120 13.09 8.65 -8.57
C ALA A 120 13.21 7.27 -9.23
N LEU A 121 14.37 6.62 -9.07
CA LEU A 121 14.58 5.27 -9.56
C LEU A 121 13.63 4.27 -8.89
N ALA A 122 13.39 4.38 -7.59
CA ALA A 122 12.43 3.53 -6.89
C ALA A 122 11.01 3.69 -7.43
N VAL A 123 10.53 4.92 -7.65
CA VAL A 123 9.21 5.14 -8.28
C VAL A 123 9.13 4.50 -9.66
N LEU A 124 10.15 4.69 -10.50
CA LEU A 124 10.19 4.10 -11.84
C LEU A 124 10.23 2.57 -11.76
N SER A 125 11.04 1.99 -10.87
CA SER A 125 11.14 0.55 -10.67
C SER A 125 9.81 -0.05 -10.22
N LEU A 126 9.20 0.53 -9.19
CA LEU A 126 7.92 0.07 -8.64
C LEU A 126 6.80 0.06 -9.68
N VAL A 127 6.83 0.98 -10.64
CA VAL A 127 5.77 1.14 -11.65
C VAL A 127 6.06 0.40 -12.95
N LEU A 128 7.33 0.27 -13.34
CA LEU A 128 7.74 -0.20 -14.68
C LEU A 128 8.44 -1.55 -14.70
N LEU A 129 9.08 -2.00 -13.61
CA LEU A 129 9.79 -3.29 -13.59
C LEU A 129 8.84 -4.45 -13.29
N TRP A 130 7.99 -4.73 -14.27
CA TRP A 130 7.00 -5.81 -14.25
C TRP A 130 7.19 -6.72 -15.48
N GLY A 131 6.22 -7.56 -15.78
CA GLY A 131 6.25 -8.37 -16.98
C GLY A 131 5.66 -7.69 -18.21
N THR A 132 5.60 -8.43 -19.32
CA THR A 132 4.91 -8.03 -20.55
C THR A 132 3.43 -8.41 -20.56
N VAL A 133 3.01 -9.27 -19.63
CA VAL A 133 1.61 -9.62 -19.40
C VAL A 133 1.01 -8.67 -18.37
N LEU A 134 -0.14 -8.11 -18.69
CA LEU A 134 -0.84 -7.16 -17.83
C LEU A 134 -1.32 -7.81 -16.53
N ILE A 135 -1.34 -6.99 -15.48
CA ILE A 135 -1.96 -7.30 -14.19
C ILE A 135 -2.91 -6.16 -13.81
N ASN A 136 -4.11 -6.52 -13.34
CA ASN A 136 -5.25 -5.62 -13.09
C ASN A 136 -5.79 -5.82 -11.67
N TRP A 137 -4.98 -5.50 -10.66
CA TRP A 137 -5.35 -5.76 -9.28
C TRP A 137 -5.05 -4.54 -8.40
N SER A 138 -6.04 -4.09 -7.62
CA SER A 138 -5.84 -3.02 -6.64
C SER A 138 -4.75 -3.41 -5.65
N GLY A 139 -3.94 -2.45 -5.21
CA GLY A 139 -2.80 -2.69 -4.31
C GLY A 139 -1.52 -3.15 -5.00
N PHE A 140 -1.54 -3.37 -6.32
CA PHE A 140 -0.34 -3.59 -7.14
C PHE A 140 0.10 -2.28 -7.80
N LEU A 141 1.41 -2.04 -7.85
CA LEU A 141 2.00 -0.76 -8.30
C LEU A 141 2.29 -0.68 -9.81
N SER A 142 2.09 -1.78 -10.55
CA SER A 142 2.35 -1.79 -11.99
C SER A 142 1.62 -0.65 -12.67
N LEU A 143 2.23 -0.04 -13.69
CA LEU A 143 1.66 1.12 -14.39
C LEU A 143 0.19 0.91 -14.74
N ASN A 144 -0.13 -0.27 -15.25
CA ASN A 144 -1.46 -0.62 -15.66
C ASN A 144 -2.43 -0.81 -14.46
N SER A 145 -2.04 -1.54 -13.40
CA SER A 145 -2.87 -1.65 -12.19
C SER A 145 -3.08 -0.29 -11.52
N LEU A 146 -2.03 0.50 -11.38
CA LEU A 146 -2.08 1.83 -10.77
C LEU A 146 -2.96 2.78 -11.58
N ALA A 147 -2.85 2.78 -12.92
CA ALA A 147 -3.68 3.63 -13.78
C ALA A 147 -5.17 3.28 -13.64
N LEU A 148 -5.53 1.99 -13.63
CA LEU A 148 -6.92 1.56 -13.53
C LEU A 148 -7.52 1.74 -12.12
N THR A 149 -6.67 1.72 -11.08
CA THR A 149 -7.11 1.78 -9.68
C THR A 149 -6.69 3.05 -8.96
N VAL A 150 -6.31 4.10 -9.70
CA VAL A 150 -5.69 5.32 -9.14
C VAL A 150 -6.56 6.01 -8.08
N SER A 151 -7.89 5.89 -8.18
CA SER A 151 -8.87 6.44 -7.24
C SER A 151 -9.23 5.50 -6.08
N TYR A 152 -8.69 4.28 -6.05
CA TYR A 152 -9.12 3.25 -5.11
C TYR A 152 -8.44 3.43 -3.74
N PRO A 153 -9.09 2.97 -2.65
CA PRO A 153 -8.51 3.03 -1.30
C PRO A 153 -7.12 2.38 -1.20
N SER A 154 -6.83 1.39 -2.03
CA SER A 154 -5.53 0.71 -2.05
C SER A 154 -4.35 1.66 -2.31
N VAL A 155 -4.52 2.72 -3.12
CA VAL A 155 -3.45 3.67 -3.43
C VAL A 155 -3.11 4.53 -2.21
N VAL A 156 -4.13 5.01 -1.50
CA VAL A 156 -3.96 5.74 -0.25
C VAL A 156 -3.38 4.83 0.83
N ALA A 157 -3.92 3.61 0.99
CA ALA A 157 -3.40 2.62 1.93
C ALA A 157 -1.92 2.31 1.69
N LEU A 158 -1.51 2.22 0.41
CA LEU A 158 -0.13 1.95 0.06
C LEU A 158 0.78 3.16 0.32
N GLY A 159 0.32 4.38 0.01
CA GLY A 159 1.03 5.61 0.39
C GLY A 159 1.21 5.75 1.90
N LEU A 160 0.18 5.41 2.68
CA LEU A 160 0.26 5.32 4.14
C LEU A 160 1.21 4.22 4.60
N ALA A 161 1.24 3.06 3.95
CA ALA A 161 2.16 1.96 4.27
C ALA A 161 3.62 2.38 4.11
N PHE A 162 3.98 3.07 3.02
CA PHE A 162 5.34 3.61 2.86
C PHE A 162 5.69 4.64 3.93
N HIS A 163 4.75 5.51 4.31
CA HIS A 163 4.95 6.44 5.43
C HIS A 163 5.14 5.69 6.76
N HIS A 164 4.32 4.68 7.02
CA HIS A 164 4.40 3.83 8.20
C HIS A 164 5.77 3.15 8.28
N TRP A 165 6.25 2.52 7.20
CA TRP A 165 7.58 1.90 7.20
C TRP A 165 8.71 2.91 7.38
N ALA A 166 8.59 4.10 6.79
CA ALA A 166 9.59 5.16 6.95
C ALA A 166 9.68 5.65 8.40
N TRP A 167 8.54 5.89 9.04
CA TRP A 167 8.47 6.31 10.44
C TRP A 167 8.92 5.20 11.39
N LEU A 168 8.40 3.98 11.23
CA LEU A 168 8.81 2.83 12.02
C LEU A 168 10.32 2.59 11.94
N THR A 169 10.90 2.60 10.74
CA THR A 169 12.35 2.42 10.56
C THR A 169 13.15 3.50 11.30
N ARG A 170 12.67 4.74 11.33
CA ARG A 170 13.33 5.83 12.07
C ARG A 170 13.19 5.67 13.58
N SER A 171 11.99 5.33 14.07
CA SER A 171 11.70 5.11 15.49
C SER A 171 12.41 3.89 16.07
N LEU A 172 12.73 2.89 15.25
CA LEU A 172 13.56 1.75 15.65
C LEU A 172 15.04 2.12 15.78
N ARG A 173 15.53 3.10 15.01
CA ARG A 173 16.94 3.54 14.99
C ARG A 173 17.25 4.66 15.98
N ALA A 174 16.27 5.47 16.36
CA ALA A 174 16.44 6.61 17.25
C ALA A 174 15.29 6.68 18.26
N PRO A 175 15.52 7.22 19.48
CA PRO A 175 14.46 7.38 20.48
C PRO A 175 13.24 8.13 19.92
N ALA A 176 12.05 7.60 20.18
CA ALA A 176 10.78 8.21 19.84
C ALA A 176 9.83 8.15 21.05
N GLY A 177 9.00 9.18 21.19
CA GLY A 177 7.99 9.27 22.25
C GLY A 177 6.86 8.26 22.10
N TRP A 178 6.08 8.06 23.17
CA TRP A 178 4.93 7.14 23.18
C TRP A 178 3.85 7.53 22.16
N ASP A 179 3.64 8.83 21.96
CA ASP A 179 2.77 9.42 20.94
C ASP A 179 3.08 8.89 19.53
N VAL A 180 4.37 8.81 19.18
CA VAL A 180 4.79 8.28 17.86
C VAL A 180 4.45 6.79 17.74
N TRP A 181 4.69 6.00 18.77
CA TRP A 181 4.40 4.57 18.75
C TRP A 181 2.90 4.28 18.69
N LEU A 182 2.10 4.98 19.49
CA LEU A 182 0.65 4.88 19.44
C LEU A 182 0.12 5.35 18.07
N GLY A 183 0.68 6.44 17.53
CA GLY A 183 0.38 6.92 16.18
C GLY A 183 0.70 5.90 15.08
N LEU A 184 1.81 5.14 15.20
CA LEU A 184 2.14 4.04 14.28
C LEU A 184 1.08 2.92 14.35
N GLY A 185 0.63 2.55 15.54
CA GLY A 185 -0.44 1.58 15.76
C GLY A 185 -1.77 1.98 15.13
N ALA A 186 -2.20 3.21 15.39
CA ALA A 186 -3.42 3.77 14.81
C ALA A 186 -3.32 3.87 13.28
N LEU A 187 -2.17 4.30 12.75
CA LEU A 187 -1.92 4.35 11.30
C LEU A 187 -1.98 2.95 10.67
N TRP A 188 -1.39 1.95 11.32
CA TRP A 188 -1.45 0.57 10.86
C TRP A 188 -2.89 0.06 10.77
N ALA A 189 -3.73 0.35 11.77
CA ALA A 189 -5.15 0.03 11.73
C ALA A 189 -5.89 0.76 10.59
N VAL A 190 -5.61 2.05 10.37
CA VAL A 190 -6.19 2.80 9.25
C VAL A 190 -5.83 2.17 7.90
N ILE A 191 -4.58 1.71 7.72
CA ILE A 191 -4.18 1.03 6.48
C ILE A 191 -5.00 -0.25 6.27
N LEU A 192 -5.14 -1.08 7.32
CA LEU A 192 -5.92 -2.33 7.28
C LEU A 192 -7.40 -2.09 6.99
N LEU A 193 -8.00 -1.07 7.61
CA LEU A 193 -9.39 -0.70 7.37
C LEU A 193 -9.60 -0.11 5.97
N CYS A 194 -8.63 0.63 5.43
CA CYS A 194 -8.72 1.20 4.09
C CYS A 194 -8.63 0.14 3.00
N HIS A 195 -7.70 -0.81 3.13
CA HIS A 195 -7.53 -1.90 2.18
C HIS A 195 -6.79 -3.08 2.82
N GLN A 196 -7.53 -4.13 3.15
CA GLN A 196 -7.09 -5.27 3.97
C GLN A 196 -5.83 -5.93 3.40
N PHE A 197 -5.81 -6.21 2.09
CA PHE A 197 -4.65 -6.83 1.44
C PHE A 197 -3.40 -5.95 1.50
N THR A 198 -3.55 -4.63 1.31
CA THR A 198 -2.44 -3.68 1.46
C THR A 198 -2.02 -3.57 2.93
N GLY A 199 -2.94 -3.71 3.86
CA GLY A 199 -2.64 -3.82 5.29
C GLY A 199 -1.81 -5.06 5.64
N VAL A 200 -2.07 -6.21 5.01
CA VAL A 200 -1.20 -7.39 5.13
C VAL A 200 0.21 -7.07 4.63
N VAL A 201 0.33 -6.46 3.44
CA VAL A 201 1.64 -6.01 2.90
C VAL A 201 2.34 -5.03 3.86
N ALA A 202 1.60 -4.06 4.41
CA ALA A 202 2.11 -3.11 5.41
C ALA A 202 2.64 -3.82 6.66
N THR A 203 1.92 -4.86 7.10
CA THR A 203 2.27 -5.67 8.27
C THR A 203 3.56 -6.46 8.03
N LEU A 204 3.71 -7.09 6.86
CA LEU A 204 4.92 -7.84 6.49
C LEU A 204 6.14 -6.91 6.41
N GLY A 205 5.98 -5.71 5.85
CA GLY A 205 7.06 -4.71 5.81
C GLY A 205 7.44 -4.18 7.20
N ALA A 206 6.46 -4.01 8.09
CA ALA A 206 6.70 -3.63 9.48
C ALA A 206 7.43 -4.73 10.25
N LEU A 207 7.01 -5.99 10.08
CA LEU A 207 7.67 -7.15 10.66
C LEU A 207 9.12 -7.25 10.18
N ALA A 208 9.36 -7.10 8.87
CA ALA A 208 10.70 -7.09 8.30
C ALA A 208 11.59 -5.99 8.93
N ALA A 209 11.04 -4.78 9.11
CA ALA A 209 11.77 -3.67 9.74
C ALA A 209 12.12 -3.97 11.20
N VAL A 210 11.20 -4.53 11.99
CA VAL A 210 11.44 -4.90 13.40
C VAL A 210 12.46 -6.03 13.51
N LEU A 211 12.33 -7.08 12.67
CA LEU A 211 13.25 -8.21 12.65
C LEU A 211 14.67 -7.80 12.23
N ALA A 212 14.80 -6.89 11.26
CA ALA A 212 16.06 -6.31 10.84
C ALA A 212 16.71 -5.47 11.96
N ALA A 213 15.92 -4.62 12.63
CA ALA A 213 16.42 -3.65 13.60
C ALA A 213 16.83 -4.26 14.95
N ARG A 214 16.20 -5.38 15.37
CA ARG A 214 16.45 -6.03 16.68
C ARG A 214 16.37 -5.04 17.85
N PRO A 215 15.20 -4.42 18.06
CA PRO A 215 15.07 -3.36 19.05
C PRO A 215 15.45 -3.85 20.46
N PRO A 216 16.11 -3.00 21.26
CA PRO A 216 16.47 -3.34 22.64
C PRO A 216 15.22 -3.59 23.48
N ARG A 217 15.38 -4.33 24.60
CA ARG A 217 14.23 -4.79 25.39
C ARG A 217 13.27 -3.67 25.83
N ALA A 218 13.82 -2.48 26.09
CA ALA A 218 13.08 -1.29 26.49
C ALA A 218 12.10 -0.74 25.43
N GLN A 219 12.19 -1.17 24.18
CA GLN A 219 11.27 -0.76 23.11
C GLN A 219 10.07 -1.72 22.95
N TRP A 220 10.14 -2.97 23.45
CA TRP A 220 9.02 -3.93 23.34
C TRP A 220 7.71 -3.43 23.93
N PRO A 221 7.67 -2.76 25.10
CA PRO A 221 6.40 -2.24 25.62
C PRO A 221 5.73 -1.25 24.66
N ARG A 222 6.52 -0.45 23.93
CA ARG A 222 6.00 0.53 22.96
C ARG A 222 5.51 -0.14 21.69
N LEU A 223 6.25 -1.14 21.19
CA LEU A 223 5.81 -1.99 20.07
C LEU A 223 4.52 -2.73 20.41
N ALA A 224 4.43 -3.31 21.61
CA ALA A 224 3.25 -4.01 22.09
C ALA A 224 2.06 -3.06 22.22
N ALA A 225 2.24 -1.87 22.80
CA ALA A 225 1.18 -0.88 22.90
C ALA A 225 0.73 -0.33 21.53
N SER A 226 1.66 -0.13 20.60
CA SER A 226 1.36 0.21 19.21
C SER A 226 0.47 -0.87 18.57
N ALA A 227 0.85 -2.13 18.67
CA ALA A 227 0.06 -3.24 18.13
C ALA A 227 -1.30 -3.36 18.83
N ALA A 228 -1.34 -3.25 20.16
CA ALA A 228 -2.57 -3.33 20.95
C ALA A 228 -3.54 -2.21 20.60
N LEU A 229 -3.07 -0.96 20.46
CA LEU A 229 -3.92 0.14 20.02
C LEU A 229 -4.45 -0.08 18.60
N GLY A 230 -3.61 -0.56 17.69
CA GLY A 230 -4.05 -0.89 16.34
C GLY A 230 -5.16 -1.95 16.32
N LEU A 231 -4.97 -3.05 17.08
CA LEU A 231 -5.97 -4.09 17.24
C LEU A 231 -7.26 -3.58 17.88
N LEU A 232 -7.15 -2.70 18.87
CA LEU A 232 -8.31 -2.06 19.51
C LEU A 232 -9.10 -1.21 18.50
N VAL A 233 -8.43 -0.43 17.66
CA VAL A 233 -9.10 0.37 16.62
C VAL A 233 -9.81 -0.52 15.59
N LEU A 234 -9.19 -1.63 15.18
CA LEU A 234 -9.81 -2.60 14.28
C LEU A 234 -11.05 -3.25 14.91
N TRP A 235 -10.96 -3.62 16.19
CA TRP A 235 -12.06 -4.23 16.93
C TRP A 235 -13.23 -3.28 17.16
N LEU A 236 -12.94 -2.00 17.41
CA LEU A 236 -13.96 -0.96 17.65
C LEU A 236 -14.51 -0.35 16.35
N TRP A 237 -14.10 -0.83 15.17
CA TRP A 237 -14.58 -0.27 13.91
C TRP A 237 -16.09 -0.50 13.75
N PRO A 238 -16.92 0.55 13.63
CA PRO A 238 -18.36 0.40 13.85
C PRO A 238 -19.15 -0.05 12.62
N TYR A 239 -18.54 -0.10 11.44
CA TYR A 239 -19.25 -0.35 10.18
C TYR A 239 -19.30 -1.83 9.77
N TYR A 240 -18.34 -2.62 10.24
CA TYR A 240 -18.27 -4.06 10.01
C TYR A 240 -17.31 -4.70 11.00
N ASP A 241 -17.50 -5.97 11.31
CA ASP A 241 -16.55 -6.75 12.10
C ASP A 241 -15.30 -7.05 11.24
N PHE A 242 -14.19 -6.40 11.57
CA PHE A 242 -12.93 -6.59 10.86
C PHE A 242 -12.41 -8.02 10.94
N PHE A 243 -12.55 -8.68 12.08
CA PHE A 243 -11.99 -10.02 12.30
C PHE A 243 -12.87 -11.11 11.67
N ALA A 244 -14.16 -10.87 11.47
CA ALA A 244 -15.01 -11.76 10.68
C ALA A 244 -14.55 -11.91 9.22
N LEU A 245 -13.78 -10.96 8.68
CA LEU A 245 -13.27 -11.04 7.30
C LEU A 245 -12.28 -12.20 7.08
N PHE A 246 -11.64 -12.72 8.14
CA PHE A 246 -10.72 -13.86 8.02
C PHE A 246 -11.44 -15.18 7.69
N THR A 247 -12.75 -15.26 7.91
CA THR A 247 -13.54 -16.48 7.65
C THR A 247 -14.56 -16.31 6.53
N ALA A 248 -14.91 -15.07 6.14
CA ALA A 248 -15.96 -14.78 5.16
C ALA A 248 -15.55 -14.98 3.67
N GLY A 249 -14.29 -15.30 3.38
CA GLY A 249 -13.72 -15.23 2.02
C GLY A 249 -13.59 -16.54 1.23
N GLY A 250 -14.01 -17.68 1.79
CA GLY A 250 -13.75 -19.01 1.20
C GLY A 250 -14.26 -19.18 -0.23
N ASP A 251 -15.42 -18.61 -0.55
CA ASP A 251 -16.03 -18.72 -1.88
C ASP A 251 -15.35 -17.85 -2.95
N LEU A 252 -14.40 -16.99 -2.56
CA LEU A 252 -13.69 -16.08 -3.46
C LEU A 252 -12.29 -16.58 -3.84
N GLU A 253 -11.85 -17.74 -3.35
CA GLU A 253 -10.50 -18.25 -3.58
C GLU A 253 -10.22 -18.47 -5.08
N GLU A 254 -11.18 -18.98 -5.85
CA GLU A 254 -10.96 -19.24 -7.29
C GLU A 254 -10.76 -17.95 -8.09
N VAL A 255 -11.41 -16.84 -7.69
CA VAL A 255 -11.18 -15.52 -8.31
C VAL A 255 -9.73 -15.08 -8.12
N HIS A 256 -9.15 -15.41 -6.97
CA HIS A 256 -7.77 -15.06 -6.63
C HIS A 256 -6.73 -15.99 -7.26
N ARG A 257 -7.13 -17.20 -7.71
CA ARG A 257 -6.23 -18.12 -8.44
C ARG A 257 -5.57 -17.44 -9.64
N ALA A 258 -6.31 -16.53 -10.29
CA ALA A 258 -5.82 -15.72 -11.39
C ALA A 258 -4.55 -14.92 -11.09
N LEU A 259 -4.17 -14.69 -9.82
CA LEU A 259 -2.91 -14.04 -9.41
C LEU A 259 -1.68 -14.91 -9.68
N TYR A 260 -1.84 -16.22 -9.70
CA TYR A 260 -0.77 -17.20 -9.90
C TYR A 260 -0.57 -17.58 -11.38
N ASP A 261 -1.53 -17.27 -12.23
CA ASP A 261 -1.44 -17.52 -13.67
C ASP A 261 -0.44 -16.59 -14.36
N HIS A 262 0.15 -17.08 -15.45
CA HIS A 262 1.11 -16.35 -16.29
C HIS A 262 2.25 -15.68 -15.50
N PHE A 263 2.66 -16.27 -14.37
CA PHE A 263 3.64 -15.68 -13.44
C PHE A 263 4.93 -15.20 -14.14
N PRO A 264 5.59 -15.99 -15.02
CA PRO A 264 6.78 -15.53 -15.72
C PRO A 264 6.48 -14.31 -16.61
N GLY A 265 5.35 -14.35 -17.32
CA GLY A 265 4.92 -13.26 -18.19
C GLY A 265 4.63 -11.96 -17.44
N ARG A 266 4.23 -12.03 -16.17
CA ARG A 266 3.85 -10.87 -15.33
C ARG A 266 4.98 -10.31 -14.46
N TYR A 267 6.04 -11.07 -14.20
CA TYR A 267 7.05 -10.68 -13.20
C TYR A 267 8.51 -10.85 -13.65
N TRP A 268 8.82 -11.21 -14.89
CA TRP A 268 10.20 -11.49 -15.28
C TRP A 268 11.18 -10.31 -15.10
N LEU A 269 10.78 -9.04 -15.28
CA LEU A 269 11.69 -7.89 -15.00
C LEU A 269 11.98 -7.73 -13.50
N VAL A 270 11.11 -8.22 -12.61
CA VAL A 270 11.33 -8.19 -11.15
C VAL A 270 12.56 -9.01 -10.78
N LEU A 271 12.98 -9.97 -11.62
CA LEU A 271 14.19 -10.75 -11.39
C LEU A 271 15.47 -9.89 -11.31
N LEU A 272 15.47 -8.69 -11.94
CA LEU A 272 16.55 -7.72 -11.78
C LEU A 272 16.64 -7.24 -10.31
N GLY A 273 15.49 -6.99 -9.70
CA GLY A 273 15.33 -6.67 -8.29
C GLY A 273 15.76 -7.81 -7.37
N VAL A 274 15.34 -9.04 -7.70
CA VAL A 274 15.76 -10.25 -6.97
C VAL A 274 17.28 -10.44 -7.01
N ALA A 275 17.93 -10.18 -8.15
CA ALA A 275 19.39 -10.22 -8.25
C ALA A 275 20.05 -9.15 -7.36
N ALA A 276 19.47 -7.95 -7.28
CA ALA A 276 19.93 -6.89 -6.38
C ALA A 276 19.75 -7.30 -4.90
N LEU A 277 18.62 -7.92 -4.54
CA LEU A 277 18.37 -8.48 -3.21
C LEU A 277 19.38 -9.58 -2.85
N ALA A 278 19.74 -10.46 -3.77
CA ALA A 278 20.78 -11.46 -3.54
C ALA A 278 22.14 -10.81 -3.21
N ALA A 279 22.49 -9.71 -3.88
CA ALA A 279 23.69 -8.95 -3.55
C ALA A 279 23.59 -8.21 -2.20
N ARG A 280 22.39 -7.76 -1.80
CA ARG A 280 22.15 -7.19 -0.45
C ARG A 280 22.28 -8.26 0.62
N TRP A 281 21.66 -9.42 0.43
CA TRP A 281 21.72 -10.57 1.33
C TRP A 281 23.15 -11.04 1.60
N ARG A 282 24.00 -11.07 0.57
CA ARG A 282 25.42 -11.42 0.72
C ARG A 282 26.17 -10.44 1.63
N ARG A 283 25.76 -9.16 1.68
CA ARG A 283 26.37 -8.11 2.52
C ARG A 283 25.75 -8.08 3.92
N ASP A 284 24.44 -8.21 4.00
CA ASP A 284 23.68 -8.22 5.25
C ASP A 284 22.53 -9.24 5.16
N ARG A 285 22.67 -10.31 5.94
CA ARG A 285 21.65 -11.38 6.07
C ARG A 285 20.38 -10.92 6.78
N ARG A 286 20.38 -9.70 7.33
CA ARG A 286 19.22 -9.10 8.01
C ARG A 286 18.75 -7.84 7.31
N ASP A 287 19.14 -7.67 6.05
CA ASP A 287 18.69 -6.55 5.26
C ASP A 287 17.15 -6.47 5.25
N PRO A 288 16.55 -5.33 5.62
CA PRO A 288 15.10 -5.22 5.76
C PRO A 288 14.34 -5.48 4.45
N LEU A 289 14.93 -5.18 3.28
CA LEU A 289 14.29 -5.47 2.00
C LEU A 289 14.32 -6.97 1.70
N VAL A 290 15.42 -7.66 2.04
CA VAL A 290 15.49 -9.12 1.84
C VAL A 290 14.50 -9.84 2.76
N LEU A 291 14.39 -9.43 4.03
CA LEU A 291 13.40 -10.00 4.95
C LEU A 291 11.98 -9.72 4.48
N PHE A 292 11.70 -8.51 3.98
CA PHE A 292 10.39 -8.16 3.45
C PHE A 292 10.04 -9.03 2.24
N PHE A 293 10.99 -9.19 1.32
CA PHE A 293 10.85 -10.06 0.15
C PHE A 293 10.54 -11.50 0.57
N ALA A 294 11.34 -12.06 1.48
CA ALA A 294 11.21 -13.43 1.92
C ALA A 294 9.86 -13.69 2.61
N LEU A 295 9.40 -12.78 3.46
CA LEU A 295 8.09 -12.88 4.11
C LEU A 295 6.95 -12.84 3.09
N GLY A 296 6.99 -11.91 2.14
CA GLY A 296 5.99 -11.82 1.07
C GLY A 296 5.96 -13.06 0.19
N ALA A 297 7.13 -13.53 -0.24
CA ALA A 297 7.27 -14.74 -1.05
C ALA A 297 6.76 -15.99 -0.31
N LEU A 298 7.07 -16.11 0.99
CA LEU A 298 6.62 -17.22 1.82
C LEU A 298 5.10 -17.26 1.94
N VAL A 299 4.45 -16.12 2.22
CA VAL A 299 2.98 -16.04 2.30
C VAL A 299 2.33 -16.43 0.98
N CYS A 300 2.85 -15.93 -0.15
CA CYS A 300 2.28 -16.24 -1.46
C CYS A 300 2.47 -17.72 -1.83
N ALA A 301 3.64 -18.30 -1.54
CA ALA A 301 3.94 -19.70 -1.80
C ALA A 301 3.08 -20.63 -0.93
N ALA A 302 2.93 -20.30 0.36
CA ALA A 302 2.04 -21.03 1.27
C ALA A 302 0.58 -20.97 0.80
N GLY A 303 0.12 -19.79 0.37
CA GLY A 303 -1.22 -19.61 -0.20
C GLY A 303 -1.49 -20.53 -1.39
N PHE A 304 -0.54 -20.57 -2.34
CA PHE A 304 -0.64 -21.48 -3.48
C PHE A 304 -0.66 -22.96 -3.07
N ALA A 305 0.27 -23.37 -2.19
CA ALA A 305 0.41 -24.76 -1.77
C ALA A 305 -0.80 -25.27 -0.98
N CYS A 306 -1.45 -24.41 -0.20
CA CYS A 306 -2.61 -24.76 0.61
C CYS A 306 -3.96 -24.51 -0.10
N GLY A 307 -3.97 -23.99 -1.33
CA GLY A 307 -5.20 -23.63 -2.04
C GLY A 307 -5.87 -22.34 -1.54
N HIS A 308 -5.20 -21.55 -0.70
CA HIS A 308 -5.62 -20.23 -0.25
C HIS A 308 -5.07 -19.14 -1.20
N TYR A 309 -5.59 -19.10 -2.41
CA TYR A 309 -5.12 -18.20 -3.47
C TYR A 309 -5.28 -16.71 -3.14
N SER A 310 -6.21 -16.33 -2.25
CA SER A 310 -6.37 -14.97 -1.74
C SER A 310 -5.11 -14.42 -1.09
N TRP A 311 -4.23 -15.28 -0.57
CA TRP A 311 -2.93 -14.87 0.00
C TRP A 311 -1.97 -14.36 -1.07
N GLY A 312 -2.19 -14.67 -2.35
CA GLY A 312 -1.47 -14.08 -3.49
C GLY A 312 -1.64 -12.56 -3.55
N ARG A 313 -2.65 -11.99 -2.88
CA ARG A 313 -2.82 -10.54 -2.74
C ARG A 313 -1.74 -9.90 -1.86
N ALA A 314 -0.98 -10.69 -1.10
CA ALA A 314 0.21 -10.25 -0.37
C ALA A 314 1.46 -10.15 -1.26
N LEU A 315 1.41 -10.56 -2.53
CA LEU A 315 2.56 -10.54 -3.45
C LEU A 315 3.28 -9.19 -3.56
N PRO A 316 2.62 -8.01 -3.46
CA PRO A 316 3.33 -6.73 -3.40
C PRO A 316 4.38 -6.66 -2.27
N ALA A 317 4.27 -7.44 -1.19
CA ALA A 317 5.29 -7.55 -0.16
C ALA A 317 6.62 -8.15 -0.68
N ALA A 318 6.57 -8.96 -1.74
CA ALA A 318 7.76 -9.42 -2.45
C ALA A 318 8.18 -8.46 -3.57
N LEU A 319 7.22 -7.85 -4.26
CA LEU A 319 7.51 -6.99 -5.43
C LEU A 319 8.05 -5.61 -5.05
N ILE A 320 7.63 -5.03 -3.93
CA ILE A 320 8.12 -3.71 -3.47
C ILE A 320 9.61 -3.74 -3.09
N PRO A 321 10.13 -4.73 -2.34
CA PRO A 321 11.55 -4.78 -2.00
C PRO A 321 12.46 -5.23 -3.16
N ALA A 322 11.95 -5.94 -4.17
CA ALA A 322 12.70 -6.39 -5.34
C ALA A 322 12.78 -5.26 -6.38
#